data_AF-A0A0F8CQX7-F1
#
_entry.id   AF-A0A0F8CQX7-F1
#
_cell.length_a   1.000
_cell.length_b   1.000
_cell.length_c   1.000
_cell.angle_alpha   90.00
_cell.angle_beta   90.00
_cell.angle_gamma   90.00
#
_symmetry.space_group_name_H-M   'P 1'
#
loop_
_entity.id
_entity.type
_entity.pdbx_description
1 polymer ?
#
loop_
_entity_poly.entity_id
_entity_poly.type
_entity_poly.pdbx_seq_one_letter_code
_entity_poly.pdbx_strand_id
1 'polypeptide(L)'
;MEEDKEENALKKALWELGLTDRQIASVFNVDIDIITNWRTNLGLNRNQVGVKDIINDENSENKLKKALWELGLSDQQIANIFLISKSSIYYWRKKNGLQCNDKRRGSRLEKEEEEFRLKLWEENYSDEEIANATGLTKQSVIFWRTRRNLFKDKTNLERMEELSEKESIFLEYLKSKYPERADSFYIGLAKYVEPKVGGIPTVQQREFVRKIKVAGFKIIHYFDDGEYSNLDEAMDLFIKLNPNIDEDISKIRSGGMNRELYQIFLKRRDFNKQSAQVDANEKISTSNPLDSEPIKTIDNDLDTGDTQINLEEMTSVSVVLDSESIKTIDNDLDTGDTQINPEEITSVSVVLDSESIKIIDMSRGQQSRSAYINELIHTYGYGQDHKL
;
A
#
# COMPACT_ATOMS: atom_id res chain seq x y z
N MET A 1 10.61 1.11 -47.23
CA MET A 1 10.98 1.80 -48.49
C MET A 1 10.79 3.31 -48.41
N GLU A 2 9.67 3.85 -47.93
CA GLU A 2 9.50 5.31 -47.79
C GLU A 2 10.17 5.85 -46.51
N GLU A 3 10.03 5.13 -45.39
CA GLU A 3 10.70 5.43 -44.11
C GLU A 3 12.24 5.44 -44.24
N ASP A 4 12.80 4.50 -45.01
CA ASP A 4 14.24 4.43 -45.28
C ASP A 4 14.76 5.65 -46.08
N LYS A 5 13.90 6.27 -46.91
CA LYS A 5 14.27 7.47 -47.68
C LYS A 5 14.26 8.71 -46.80
N GLU A 6 13.26 8.85 -45.94
CA GLU A 6 13.18 9.95 -44.97
C GLU A 6 14.33 9.90 -43.97
N GLU A 7 14.65 8.71 -43.45
CA GLU A 7 15.76 8.53 -42.52
C GLU A 7 17.10 8.91 -43.15
N ASN A 8 17.34 8.50 -44.40
CA ASN A 8 18.54 8.85 -45.15
C ASN A 8 18.64 10.35 -45.46
N ALA A 9 17.51 10.99 -45.79
CA ALA A 9 17.45 12.44 -45.99
C ALA A 9 17.81 13.19 -44.69
N LEU A 10 17.29 12.73 -43.54
CA LEU A 10 17.60 13.31 -42.24
C LEU A 10 19.08 13.13 -41.87
N LYS A 11 19.65 11.93 -42.05
CA LYS A 11 21.09 11.68 -41.84
C LYS A 11 21.95 12.65 -42.68
N LYS A 12 21.57 12.86 -43.94
CA LYS A 12 22.26 13.79 -44.84
C LYS A 12 22.16 15.23 -44.35
N ALA A 13 20.97 15.70 -43.98
CA ALA A 13 20.78 17.05 -43.45
C ALA A 13 21.60 17.29 -42.17
N LEU A 14 21.66 16.31 -41.27
CA LEU A 14 22.49 16.38 -40.05
C LEU A 14 23.98 16.45 -40.39
N TRP A 15 24.45 15.70 -41.38
CA TRP A 15 25.82 15.79 -41.86
C TRP A 15 26.14 17.15 -42.49
N GLU A 16 25.23 17.72 -43.28
CA GLU A 16 25.35 19.05 -43.88
C GLU A 16 25.40 20.17 -42.82
N LEU A 17 24.76 19.97 -41.67
CA LEU A 17 24.87 20.82 -40.48
C LEU A 17 26.21 20.69 -39.74
N GLY A 18 27.12 19.84 -40.22
CA GLY A 18 28.46 19.64 -39.65
C GLY A 18 28.52 18.64 -38.49
N LEU A 19 27.46 17.87 -38.23
CA LEU A 19 27.49 16.89 -37.13
C LEU A 19 28.44 15.73 -37.43
N THR A 20 29.10 15.23 -36.38
CA THR A 20 29.98 14.06 -36.48
C THR A 20 29.19 12.75 -36.55
N ASP A 21 29.79 11.69 -37.09
CA ASP A 21 29.19 10.34 -37.16
C ASP A 21 28.65 9.90 -35.79
N ARG A 22 29.37 10.21 -34.69
CA ARG A 22 28.95 9.91 -33.31
C ARG A 22 27.68 10.65 -32.89
N GLN A 23 27.54 11.91 -33.26
CA GLN A 23 26.37 12.72 -32.91
C GLN A 23 25.15 12.28 -33.72
N ILE A 24 25.34 12.01 -35.00
CA ILE A 24 24.28 11.45 -35.85
C ILE A 24 23.85 10.08 -35.30
N ALA A 25 24.78 9.21 -34.94
CA ALA A 25 24.48 7.90 -34.35
C ALA A 25 23.64 8.02 -33.06
N SER A 26 23.93 9.02 -32.22
CA SER A 26 23.16 9.31 -31.01
C SER A 26 21.72 9.73 -31.29
N VAL A 27 21.46 10.44 -32.39
CA VAL A 27 20.09 10.85 -32.80
C VAL A 27 19.24 9.64 -33.16
N PHE A 28 19.83 8.68 -33.88
CA PHE A 28 19.14 7.47 -34.34
C PHE A 28 19.23 6.30 -33.34
N ASN A 29 19.98 6.46 -32.25
CA ASN A 29 20.24 5.40 -31.28
C ASN A 29 20.80 4.13 -31.95
N VAL A 30 21.79 4.31 -32.82
CA VAL A 30 22.47 3.25 -33.56
C VAL A 30 23.97 3.25 -33.26
N ASP A 31 24.66 2.18 -33.65
CA ASP A 31 26.11 2.14 -33.60
C ASP A 31 26.74 3.18 -34.53
N ILE A 32 27.89 3.75 -34.14
CA ILE A 32 28.64 4.71 -34.95
C ILE A 32 29.06 4.11 -36.30
N ASP A 33 29.39 2.82 -36.33
CA ASP A 33 29.84 2.13 -37.53
C ASP A 33 28.74 2.10 -38.60
N ILE A 34 27.46 2.07 -38.19
CA ILE A 34 26.32 2.14 -39.10
C ILE A 34 26.30 3.49 -39.83
N ILE A 35 26.53 4.59 -39.11
CA ILE A 35 26.59 5.93 -39.70
C ILE A 35 27.86 6.11 -40.53
N THR A 36 29.01 5.59 -40.08
CA THR A 36 30.26 5.63 -40.83
C THR A 36 30.15 4.88 -42.16
N ASN A 37 29.54 3.69 -42.17
CA ASN A 37 29.29 2.92 -43.39
C ASN A 37 28.30 3.65 -44.32
N TRP A 38 27.20 4.18 -43.78
CA TRP A 38 26.26 4.99 -44.54
C TRP A 38 26.95 6.18 -45.22
N ARG A 39 27.75 6.95 -44.47
CA ARG A 39 28.47 8.12 -44.97
C ARG A 39 29.48 7.76 -46.05
N THR A 40 30.29 6.72 -45.83
CA THR A 40 31.34 6.27 -46.77
C THR A 40 30.74 5.71 -48.06
N ASN A 41 29.62 4.98 -47.99
CA ASN A 41 28.91 4.49 -49.17
C ASN A 41 28.37 5.64 -50.06
N LEU A 42 28.11 6.81 -49.49
CA LEU A 42 27.72 8.02 -50.22
C LEU A 42 28.91 8.88 -50.68
N GLY A 43 30.16 8.46 -50.41
CA GLY A 43 31.36 9.22 -50.76
C GLY A 43 31.54 10.51 -49.96
N LEU A 44 30.86 10.65 -48.81
CA LEU A 44 30.90 11.86 -47.99
C LEU A 44 32.13 11.84 -47.07
N ASN A 45 32.82 12.98 -46.98
CA ASN A 45 33.96 13.15 -46.08
C ASN A 45 33.51 13.18 -44.62
N ARG A 46 34.40 12.77 -43.71
CA ARG A 46 34.15 12.87 -42.27
C ARG A 46 34.18 14.33 -41.83
N ASN A 47 33.16 14.77 -41.10
CA ASN A 47 33.20 16.03 -40.36
C ASN A 47 34.24 15.90 -39.24
N GLN A 48 35.32 16.69 -39.33
CA GLN A 48 36.49 16.56 -38.43
C GLN A 48 36.30 17.25 -37.08
N VAL A 49 35.37 18.20 -37.02
CA VAL A 49 35.26 19.17 -35.93
C VAL A 49 33.88 18.98 -35.28
N GLY A 50 33.83 18.89 -33.94
CA GLY A 50 32.58 18.63 -33.22
C GLY A 50 31.71 19.88 -33.16
N VAL A 51 30.44 19.74 -32.79
CA VAL A 51 29.52 20.90 -32.61
C VAL A 51 30.11 21.97 -31.68
N LYS A 52 30.91 21.59 -30.67
CA LYS A 52 31.60 22.53 -29.77
C LYS A 52 32.61 23.44 -30.49
N ASP A 53 33.15 22.98 -31.60
CA ASP A 53 34.15 23.71 -32.39
C ASP A 53 33.51 24.50 -33.55
N ILE A 54 32.25 24.20 -33.89
CA ILE A 54 31.43 24.96 -34.85
C ILE A 54 30.81 26.20 -34.17
N ILE A 55 30.60 26.12 -32.85
CA ILE A 55 29.99 27.18 -32.06
C ILE A 55 31.09 28.15 -31.61
N ASN A 56 31.24 29.24 -32.36
CA ASN A 56 32.16 30.31 -31.98
C ASN A 56 31.51 31.33 -31.02
N ASP A 57 30.18 31.31 -30.89
CA ASP A 57 29.41 32.22 -30.03
C ASP A 57 27.98 31.67 -29.72
N GLU A 58 27.28 32.31 -28.76
CA GLU A 58 25.90 31.92 -28.39
C GLU A 58 24.91 32.02 -29.57
N ASN A 59 25.19 32.88 -30.56
CA ASN A 59 24.33 33.08 -31.72
C ASN A 59 24.38 31.89 -32.69
N SER A 60 25.56 31.34 -32.93
CA SER A 60 25.76 30.12 -33.75
C SER A 60 25.17 28.89 -33.07
N GLU A 61 25.29 28.76 -31.74
CA GLU A 61 24.64 27.69 -30.97
C GLU A 61 23.11 27.72 -31.11
N ASN A 62 22.51 28.90 -30.93
CA ASN A 62 21.05 29.06 -31.02
C ASN A 62 20.52 28.78 -32.44
N LYS A 63 21.26 29.19 -33.48
CA LYS A 63 20.93 28.87 -34.87
C LYS A 63 20.94 27.37 -35.12
N LEU A 64 21.97 26.66 -34.63
CA LEU A 64 22.06 25.21 -34.79
C LEU A 64 20.94 24.48 -34.02
N LYS A 65 20.66 24.87 -32.78
CA LYS A 65 19.52 24.30 -32.02
C LYS A 65 18.19 24.50 -32.76
N LYS A 66 17.98 25.67 -33.36
CA LYS A 66 16.79 25.97 -34.15
C LYS A 66 16.71 25.12 -35.41
N ALA A 67 17.80 24.98 -36.16
CA ALA A 67 17.84 24.12 -37.35
C ALA A 67 17.54 22.65 -37.01
N LEU A 68 18.14 22.13 -35.93
CA LEU A 68 17.86 20.76 -35.46
C LEU A 68 16.40 20.59 -35.02
N TRP A 69 15.80 21.61 -34.42
CA TRP A 69 14.38 21.63 -34.10
C TRP A 69 13.50 21.67 -35.35
N GLU A 70 13.85 22.47 -36.36
CA GLU A 70 13.13 22.53 -37.65
C GLU A 70 13.19 21.19 -38.41
N LEU A 71 14.26 20.41 -38.20
CA LEU A 71 14.38 19.03 -38.68
C LEU A 71 13.53 18.01 -37.90
N GLY A 72 12.75 18.45 -36.90
CA GLY A 72 11.84 17.60 -36.15
C GLY A 72 12.49 16.81 -35.01
N LEU A 73 13.73 17.11 -34.62
CA LEU A 73 14.40 16.42 -33.52
C LEU A 73 13.75 16.77 -32.17
N SER A 74 13.69 15.79 -31.28
CA SER A 74 13.19 15.97 -29.92
C SER A 74 14.15 16.72 -29.00
N ASP A 75 13.63 17.26 -27.89
CA ASP A 75 14.44 17.91 -26.85
C ASP A 75 15.57 16.98 -26.35
N GLN A 76 15.34 15.65 -26.31
CA GLN A 76 16.35 14.68 -25.91
C GLN A 76 17.42 14.47 -26.99
N GLN A 77 17.03 14.35 -28.26
CA GLN A 77 17.98 14.17 -29.36
C GLN A 77 18.88 15.40 -29.50
N ILE A 78 18.31 16.59 -29.42
CA ILE A 78 19.07 17.84 -29.42
C ILE A 78 20.01 17.87 -28.21
N ALA A 79 19.53 17.56 -27.01
CA ALA A 79 20.36 17.55 -25.80
C ALA A 79 21.58 16.61 -25.92
N ASN A 80 21.40 15.43 -26.53
CA ASN A 80 22.48 14.49 -26.78
C ASN A 80 23.54 15.04 -27.74
N ILE A 81 23.13 15.78 -28.79
CA ILE A 81 24.06 16.39 -29.75
C ILE A 81 24.97 17.42 -29.05
N PHE A 82 24.41 18.24 -28.16
CA PHE A 82 25.13 19.28 -27.43
C PHE A 82 25.79 18.78 -26.13
N LEU A 83 25.55 17.53 -25.73
CA LEU A 83 25.99 16.95 -24.45
C LEU A 83 25.53 17.78 -23.24
N ILE A 84 24.29 18.23 -23.26
CA ILE A 84 23.65 18.99 -22.17
C ILE A 84 22.39 18.30 -21.66
N SER A 85 21.78 18.83 -20.61
CA SER A 85 20.55 18.27 -20.06
C SER A 85 19.34 18.50 -21.00
N LYS A 86 18.39 17.54 -21.04
CA LYS A 86 17.09 17.72 -21.73
C LYS A 86 16.38 18.99 -21.25
N SER A 87 16.44 19.28 -19.95
CA SER A 87 15.84 20.47 -19.35
C SER A 87 16.41 21.77 -19.94
N SER A 88 17.71 21.81 -20.24
CA SER A 88 18.34 22.98 -20.88
C SER A 88 17.75 23.27 -22.25
N ILE A 89 17.51 22.23 -23.08
CA ILE A 89 16.83 22.38 -24.37
C ILE A 89 15.36 22.77 -24.18
N TYR A 90 14.66 22.17 -23.22
CA TYR A 90 13.28 22.53 -22.89
C TYR A 90 13.15 24.04 -22.57
N TYR A 91 14.02 24.58 -21.72
CA TYR A 91 14.00 26.00 -21.36
C TYR A 91 14.36 26.90 -22.54
N TRP A 92 15.40 26.54 -23.31
CA TRP A 92 15.75 27.25 -24.53
C TRP A 92 14.57 27.31 -25.51
N ARG A 93 13.91 26.17 -25.74
CA ARG A 93 12.77 26.04 -26.64
C ARG A 93 11.60 26.90 -26.17
N LYS A 94 11.28 26.86 -24.87
CA LYS A 94 10.24 27.70 -24.25
C LYS A 94 10.54 29.18 -24.35
N LYS A 95 11.79 29.61 -24.10
CA LYS A 95 12.24 31.00 -24.23
C LYS A 95 12.06 31.53 -25.66
N ASN A 96 12.17 30.66 -26.66
CA ASN A 96 12.01 30.99 -28.07
C ASN A 96 10.60 30.72 -28.63
N GLY A 97 9.62 30.37 -27.78
CA GLY A 97 8.23 30.14 -28.22
C GLY A 97 8.02 28.88 -29.09
N LEU A 98 8.96 27.94 -29.09
CA LEU A 98 8.94 26.76 -29.95
C LEU A 98 8.16 25.59 -29.30
N GLN A 99 7.43 24.82 -30.11
CA GLN A 99 6.65 23.66 -29.66
C GLN A 99 7.52 22.39 -29.52
N CYS A 100 7.11 21.44 -28.69
CA CYS A 100 7.88 20.21 -28.50
C CYS A 100 7.73 19.28 -29.72
N ASN A 101 8.84 18.75 -30.25
CA ASN A 101 8.82 17.76 -31.34
C ASN A 101 8.71 16.31 -30.86
N ASP A 102 8.81 16.06 -29.54
CA ASP A 102 8.58 14.71 -29.00
C ASP A 102 7.15 14.27 -29.33
N LYS A 103 7.00 13.45 -30.39
CA LYS A 103 5.76 12.71 -30.72
C LYS A 103 5.43 11.67 -29.65
N ARG A 104 6.38 11.35 -28.77
CA ARG A 104 6.15 10.56 -27.57
C ARG A 104 5.21 11.36 -26.68
N ARG A 105 3.90 11.09 -26.88
CA ARG A 105 2.76 11.51 -26.08
C ARG A 105 3.24 12.14 -24.79
N GLY A 106 3.32 13.47 -24.79
CA GLY A 106 3.32 14.19 -23.53
C GLY A 106 2.15 13.64 -22.72
N SER A 107 2.25 13.63 -21.40
CA SER A 107 1.22 13.11 -20.48
C SER A 107 -0.21 13.66 -20.68
N ARG A 108 -0.48 14.47 -21.72
CA ARG A 108 -1.79 14.83 -22.21
C ARG A 108 -2.33 13.73 -23.11
N LEU A 109 -3.36 13.09 -22.58
CA LEU A 109 -4.25 12.25 -23.35
C LEU A 109 -4.93 13.08 -24.43
N GLU A 110 -5.21 12.47 -25.57
CA GLU A 110 -6.10 13.09 -26.54
C GLU A 110 -7.48 13.29 -25.89
N LYS A 111 -8.15 14.38 -26.23
CA LYS A 111 -9.43 14.75 -25.60
C LYS A 111 -10.48 13.63 -25.75
N GLU A 112 -10.51 12.99 -26.92
CA GLU A 112 -11.41 11.87 -27.21
C GLU A 112 -11.08 10.64 -26.36
N GLU A 113 -9.80 10.32 -26.17
CA GLU A 113 -9.35 9.21 -25.32
C GLU A 113 -9.65 9.48 -23.83
N GLU A 114 -9.57 10.74 -23.42
CA GLU A 114 -9.95 11.18 -22.08
C GLU A 114 -11.47 11.07 -21.84
N GLU A 115 -12.29 11.54 -22.78
CA GLU A 115 -13.75 11.43 -22.73
C GLU A 115 -14.20 9.97 -22.73
N PHE A 116 -13.56 9.11 -23.53
CA PHE A 116 -13.85 7.68 -23.55
C PHE A 116 -13.55 6.99 -22.22
N ARG A 117 -12.40 7.30 -21.60
CA ARG A 117 -12.06 6.77 -20.26
C ARG A 117 -13.02 7.25 -19.18
N LEU A 118 -13.42 8.53 -19.23
CA LEU A 118 -14.41 9.10 -18.30
C LEU A 118 -15.76 8.39 -18.44
N LYS A 119 -16.22 8.17 -19.67
CA LYS A 119 -17.46 7.44 -19.93
C LYS A 119 -17.43 6.02 -19.35
N LEU A 120 -16.38 5.25 -19.63
CA LEU A 120 -16.24 3.90 -19.07
C LEU A 120 -16.19 3.91 -17.52
N TRP A 121 -15.56 4.93 -16.94
CA TRP A 121 -15.54 5.10 -15.49
C TRP A 121 -16.94 5.39 -14.92
N GLU A 122 -17.69 6.31 -15.52
CA GLU A 122 -19.07 6.67 -15.14
C GLU A 122 -20.03 5.48 -15.28
N GLU A 123 -19.78 4.59 -16.25
CA GLU A 123 -20.49 3.32 -16.44
C GLU A 123 -20.02 2.21 -15.47
N ASN A 124 -19.24 2.54 -14.44
CA ASN A 124 -18.75 1.64 -13.39
C ASN A 124 -17.79 0.52 -13.82
N TYR A 125 -17.16 0.61 -15.00
CA TYR A 125 -16.12 -0.36 -15.40
C TYR A 125 -14.92 -0.32 -14.45
N SER A 126 -14.32 -1.47 -14.15
CA SER A 126 -13.12 -1.60 -13.32
C SER A 126 -11.87 -1.03 -13.99
N ASP A 127 -10.83 -0.73 -13.21
CA ASP A 127 -9.55 -0.24 -13.74
C ASP A 127 -8.95 -1.22 -14.77
N GLU A 128 -9.24 -2.53 -14.67
CA GLU A 128 -8.80 -3.57 -15.61
C GLU A 128 -9.60 -3.54 -16.92
N GLU A 129 -10.93 -3.42 -16.84
CA GLU A 129 -11.78 -3.36 -18.02
C GLU A 129 -11.54 -2.08 -18.82
N ILE A 130 -11.36 -0.94 -18.14
CA ILE A 130 -10.97 0.32 -18.78
C ILE A 130 -9.62 0.16 -19.48
N ALA A 131 -8.65 -0.50 -18.84
CA ALA A 131 -7.33 -0.74 -19.43
C ALA A 131 -7.42 -1.57 -20.71
N ASN A 132 -8.20 -2.66 -20.69
CA ASN A 132 -8.43 -3.51 -21.85
C ASN A 132 -9.16 -2.76 -22.98
N ALA A 133 -10.19 -1.98 -22.66
CA ALA A 133 -10.95 -1.20 -23.65
C ALA A 133 -10.11 -0.08 -24.30
N THR A 134 -9.13 0.45 -23.59
CA THR A 134 -8.29 1.57 -24.05
C THR A 134 -6.92 1.14 -24.56
N GLY A 135 -6.58 -0.15 -24.49
CA GLY A 135 -5.27 -0.67 -24.88
C GLY A 135 -4.13 -0.18 -23.97
N LEU A 136 -4.41 0.07 -22.69
CA LEU A 136 -3.43 0.55 -21.71
C LEU A 136 -3.08 -0.52 -20.69
N THR A 137 -2.10 -0.20 -19.87
CA THR A 137 -1.89 -0.93 -18.62
C THR A 137 -2.86 -0.46 -17.54
N LYS A 138 -3.30 -1.38 -16.68
CA LYS A 138 -4.06 -1.07 -15.45
C LYS A 138 -3.43 0.06 -14.63
N GLN A 139 -2.11 0.04 -14.47
CA GLN A 139 -1.38 1.06 -13.71
C GLN A 139 -1.53 2.46 -14.33
N SER A 140 -1.55 2.57 -15.66
CA SER A 140 -1.80 3.83 -16.35
C SER A 140 -3.20 4.36 -16.08
N VAL A 141 -4.21 3.48 -16.00
CA VAL A 141 -5.59 3.86 -15.64
C VAL A 141 -5.65 4.32 -14.19
N ILE A 142 -5.02 3.61 -13.25
CA ILE A 142 -4.93 4.04 -11.85
C ILE A 142 -4.32 5.44 -11.74
N PHE A 143 -3.18 5.70 -12.39
CA PHE A 143 -2.58 7.04 -12.36
C PHE A 143 -3.45 8.12 -13.03
N TRP A 144 -4.07 7.80 -14.16
CA TRP A 144 -5.03 8.68 -14.83
C TRP A 144 -6.16 9.09 -13.90
N ARG A 145 -6.69 8.10 -13.17
CA ARG A 145 -7.79 8.20 -12.23
C ARG A 145 -7.41 9.00 -10.97
N THR A 146 -6.28 8.67 -10.34
CA THR A 146 -5.73 9.40 -9.17
C THR A 146 -5.49 10.87 -9.49
N ARG A 147 -4.94 11.19 -10.66
CA ARG A 147 -4.70 12.60 -11.07
C ARG A 147 -5.97 13.41 -11.26
N ARG A 148 -7.11 12.75 -11.49
CA ARG A 148 -8.44 13.37 -11.61
C ARG A 148 -9.27 13.25 -10.34
N ASN A 149 -8.70 12.71 -9.26
CA ASN A 149 -9.40 12.43 -8.01
C ASN A 149 -10.65 11.55 -8.18
N LEU A 150 -10.63 10.64 -9.16
CA LEU A 150 -11.73 9.73 -9.47
C LEU A 150 -11.60 8.45 -8.63
N PHE A 151 -11.84 8.49 -7.33
CA PHE A 151 -11.71 7.28 -6.52
C PHE A 151 -13.00 6.44 -6.56
N LYS A 152 -12.89 5.14 -6.93
CA LYS A 152 -13.88 4.13 -6.50
C LYS A 152 -13.63 3.92 -5.02
N ASP A 153 -13.97 4.91 -4.22
CA ASP A 153 -14.27 4.58 -2.84
C ASP A 153 -15.56 3.78 -2.96
N LYS A 154 -15.47 2.45 -2.81
CA LYS A 154 -16.65 1.73 -2.34
C LYS A 154 -17.15 2.56 -1.19
N THR A 155 -18.35 3.09 -1.33
CA THR A 155 -18.87 4.02 -0.34
C THR A 155 -18.80 3.30 1.01
N ASN A 156 -18.60 4.04 2.11
CA ASN A 156 -18.63 3.40 3.43
C ASN A 156 -19.92 2.57 3.60
N LEU A 157 -21.01 2.97 2.94
CA LEU A 157 -22.26 2.22 2.84
C LEU A 157 -22.09 0.84 2.20
N GLU A 158 -21.55 0.74 0.98
CA GLU A 158 -21.28 -0.55 0.31
C GLU A 158 -20.36 -1.45 1.15
N ARG A 159 -19.35 -0.86 1.78
CA ARG A 159 -18.43 -1.63 2.64
C ARG A 159 -19.09 -2.09 3.93
N MET A 160 -20.09 -1.37 4.42
CA MET A 160 -20.92 -1.77 5.56
C MET A 160 -21.88 -2.91 5.19
N GLU A 161 -22.45 -2.90 3.99
CA GLU A 161 -23.30 -3.99 3.47
C GLU A 161 -22.52 -5.31 3.31
N GLU A 162 -21.21 -5.23 3.08
CA GLU A 162 -20.31 -6.40 2.99
C GLU A 162 -19.79 -6.90 4.36
N LEU A 163 -20.25 -6.33 5.47
CA LEU A 163 -19.88 -6.81 6.80
C LEU A 163 -20.72 -8.04 7.17
N SER A 164 -20.05 -9.06 7.73
CA SER A 164 -20.79 -10.13 8.40
C SER A 164 -21.57 -9.58 9.59
N GLU A 165 -22.58 -10.29 10.07
CA GLU A 165 -23.37 -9.88 11.23
C GLU A 165 -22.49 -9.54 12.44
N LYS A 166 -21.48 -10.38 12.72
CA LYS A 166 -20.52 -10.15 13.82
C LYS A 166 -19.67 -8.89 13.59
N GLU A 167 -19.25 -8.63 12.36
CA GLU A 167 -18.51 -7.41 12.00
C GLU A 167 -19.39 -6.16 12.12
N SER A 168 -20.68 -6.25 11.78
CA SER A 168 -21.66 -5.16 11.90
C SER A 168 -21.95 -4.81 13.36
N ILE A 169 -22.17 -5.82 14.22
CA ILE A 169 -22.35 -5.61 15.66
C ILE A 169 -21.11 -4.95 16.26
N PHE A 170 -19.92 -5.42 15.86
CA PHE A 170 -18.66 -4.86 16.34
C PHE A 170 -18.38 -3.46 15.78
N LEU A 171 -18.84 -3.14 14.57
CA LEU A 171 -18.80 -1.79 14.03
C LEU A 171 -19.57 -0.81 14.91
N GLU A 172 -20.78 -1.18 15.36
CA GLU A 172 -21.58 -0.35 16.27
C GLU A 172 -20.90 -0.16 17.63
N TYR A 173 -20.27 -1.20 18.17
CA TYR A 173 -19.42 -1.08 19.37
C TYR A 173 -18.32 -0.03 19.19
N LEU A 174 -17.57 -0.11 18.07
CA LEU A 174 -16.48 0.82 17.78
C LEU A 174 -16.98 2.26 17.65
N LYS A 175 -18.10 2.49 16.96
CA LYS A 175 -18.72 3.81 16.81
C LYS A 175 -19.19 4.39 18.15
N SER A 176 -19.74 3.55 19.03
CA SER A 176 -20.19 3.99 20.36
C SER A 176 -19.03 4.34 21.27
N LYS A 177 -17.94 3.57 21.24
CA LYS A 177 -16.81 3.75 22.16
C LYS A 177 -15.83 4.84 21.71
N TYR A 178 -15.64 4.95 20.41
CA TYR A 178 -14.81 5.95 19.77
C TYR A 178 -15.72 6.73 18.83
N PRO A 179 -16.35 7.84 19.23
CA PRO A 179 -17.20 8.62 18.31
C PRO A 179 -16.39 9.58 17.40
N GLU A 180 -15.10 9.79 17.70
CA GLU A 180 -14.30 10.86 17.10
C GLU A 180 -13.53 10.48 15.81
N ARG A 181 -13.45 9.18 15.46
CA ARG A 181 -12.79 8.72 14.22
C ARG A 181 -13.82 8.56 13.09
N ALA A 182 -13.30 8.47 11.87
CA ALA A 182 -14.13 8.33 10.67
C ALA A 182 -14.65 6.90 10.46
N ASP A 183 -15.82 6.75 9.86
CA ASP A 183 -16.43 5.44 9.54
C ASP A 183 -15.50 4.49 8.76
N SER A 184 -14.70 5.03 7.83
CA SER A 184 -13.76 4.23 7.04
C SER A 184 -12.69 3.55 7.91
N PHE A 185 -12.33 4.18 9.04
CA PHE A 185 -11.43 3.61 10.03
C PHE A 185 -12.09 2.44 10.76
N TYR A 186 -13.34 2.62 11.23
CA TYR A 186 -14.08 1.56 11.94
C TYR A 186 -14.40 0.38 11.06
N ILE A 187 -14.81 0.59 9.81
CA ILE A 187 -15.04 -0.49 8.85
C ILE A 187 -13.76 -1.30 8.64
N GLY A 188 -12.59 -0.64 8.58
CA GLY A 188 -11.31 -1.32 8.49
C GLY A 188 -10.95 -2.13 9.74
N LEU A 189 -11.28 -1.64 10.92
CA LEU A 189 -11.09 -2.34 12.19
C LEU A 189 -12.10 -3.48 12.40
N ALA A 190 -13.33 -3.33 11.90
CA ALA A 190 -14.38 -4.33 12.04
C ALA A 190 -13.97 -5.68 11.48
N LYS A 191 -13.18 -5.68 10.39
CA LYS A 191 -12.53 -6.85 9.79
C LYS A 191 -11.49 -7.56 10.68
N TYR A 192 -11.31 -7.14 11.93
CA TYR A 192 -10.47 -7.79 12.95
C TYR A 192 -11.28 -8.26 14.16
N VAL A 193 -12.62 -8.18 14.13
CA VAL A 193 -13.50 -8.82 15.12
C VAL A 193 -13.26 -10.32 15.17
N GLU A 194 -12.87 -10.90 14.03
CA GLU A 194 -12.37 -12.26 13.95
C GLU A 194 -10.86 -12.23 13.73
N PRO A 195 -10.10 -13.02 14.51
CA PRO A 195 -8.67 -13.16 14.28
C PRO A 195 -8.40 -13.69 12.88
N LYS A 196 -7.35 -13.16 12.23
CA LYS A 196 -7.01 -13.56 10.86
C LYS A 196 -5.53 -13.76 10.64
N VAL A 197 -5.24 -14.57 9.63
CA VAL A 197 -3.89 -14.91 9.22
C VAL A 197 -3.39 -13.87 8.23
N GLY A 198 -2.23 -13.29 8.52
CA GLY A 198 -1.65 -12.27 7.63
C GLY A 198 -2.42 -10.95 7.63
N GLY A 199 -2.21 -10.14 6.60
CA GLY A 199 -2.64 -8.75 6.56
C GLY A 199 -1.65 -7.81 7.26
N ILE A 200 -1.60 -6.56 6.81
CA ILE A 200 -0.77 -5.52 7.42
C ILE A 200 -1.73 -4.43 7.93
N PRO A 201 -1.97 -4.32 9.25
CA PRO A 201 -2.77 -3.23 9.77
C PRO A 201 -2.12 -1.90 9.42
N THR A 202 -2.95 -0.92 9.10
CA THR A 202 -2.50 0.46 8.86
C THR A 202 -1.84 1.03 10.13
N VAL A 203 -1.08 2.12 10.00
CA VAL A 203 -0.39 2.73 11.15
C VAL A 203 -1.39 3.08 12.27
N GLN A 204 -2.56 3.61 11.91
CA GLN A 204 -3.62 3.94 12.87
C GLN A 204 -4.24 2.69 13.50
N GLN A 205 -4.43 1.62 12.73
CA GLN A 205 -5.04 0.38 13.24
C GLN A 205 -4.14 -0.36 14.25
N ARG A 206 -2.83 -0.17 14.20
CA ARG A 206 -1.88 -0.82 15.15
C ARG A 206 -2.10 -0.42 16.61
N GLU A 207 -2.81 0.68 16.85
CA GLU A 207 -3.27 1.07 18.18
C GLU A 207 -4.14 -0.02 18.81
N PHE A 208 -5.02 -0.64 18.01
CA PHE A 208 -6.03 -1.62 18.43
C PHE A 208 -5.71 -3.05 18.00
N VAL A 209 -4.96 -3.22 16.90
CA VAL A 209 -4.65 -4.54 16.34
C VAL A 209 -3.32 -5.03 16.90
N ARG A 210 -3.40 -6.09 17.71
CA ARG A 210 -2.26 -6.83 18.24
C ARG A 210 -1.94 -8.02 17.33
N LYS A 211 -0.80 -8.67 17.59
CA LYS A 211 -0.37 -9.83 16.81
C LYS A 211 0.31 -10.88 17.68
N ILE A 212 0.00 -12.15 17.39
CA ILE A 212 0.73 -13.29 17.91
C ILE A 212 1.81 -13.63 16.88
N LYS A 213 3.07 -13.45 17.27
CA LYS A 213 4.23 -13.73 16.41
C LYS A 213 5.21 -14.64 17.13
N VAL A 214 5.45 -15.81 16.54
CA VAL A 214 6.47 -16.76 16.97
C VAL A 214 7.30 -17.15 15.75
N ALA A 215 8.62 -17.20 15.90
CA ALA A 215 9.51 -17.56 14.80
C ALA A 215 9.19 -18.96 14.25
N GLY A 216 9.00 -19.08 12.93
CA GLY A 216 8.64 -20.33 12.27
C GLY A 216 7.14 -20.60 12.14
N PHE A 217 6.28 -19.76 12.71
CA PHE A 217 4.83 -19.92 12.70
C PHE A 217 4.12 -18.79 11.95
N LYS A 218 2.87 -19.04 11.53
CA LYS A 218 2.01 -18.02 10.90
C LYS A 218 1.66 -16.92 11.90
N ILE A 219 1.70 -15.66 11.45
CA ILE A 219 1.33 -14.50 12.26
C ILE A 219 -0.20 -14.35 12.26
N ILE A 220 -0.78 -14.25 13.46
CA ILE A 220 -2.19 -14.00 13.69
C ILE A 220 -2.36 -12.56 14.14
N HIS A 221 -3.28 -11.82 13.53
CA HIS A 221 -3.70 -10.50 13.99
C HIS A 221 -5.05 -10.60 14.67
N TYR A 222 -5.22 -9.85 15.75
CA TYR A 222 -6.41 -9.86 16.59
C TYR A 222 -6.64 -8.45 17.16
N PHE A 223 -7.88 -8.13 17.50
CA PHE A 223 -8.28 -6.84 18.06
C PHE A 223 -8.18 -6.88 19.59
N ASP A 224 -7.63 -5.83 20.18
CA ASP A 224 -7.52 -5.67 21.62
C ASP A 224 -7.44 -4.18 21.99
N ASP A 225 -8.50 -3.69 22.64
CA ASP A 225 -8.55 -2.33 23.17
C ASP A 225 -8.55 -2.27 24.71
N GLY A 226 -8.30 -3.41 25.37
CA GLY A 226 -8.31 -3.57 26.83
C GLY A 226 -9.67 -3.91 27.43
N GLU A 227 -10.80 -3.58 26.79
CA GLU A 227 -12.13 -4.01 27.23
C GLU A 227 -12.67 -5.13 26.35
N TYR A 228 -12.54 -4.97 25.02
CA TYR A 228 -12.84 -5.98 24.04
C TYR A 228 -11.54 -6.57 23.49
N SER A 229 -11.37 -7.88 23.67
CA SER A 229 -10.20 -8.61 23.19
C SER A 229 -10.64 -9.97 22.68
N ASN A 230 -10.26 -10.31 21.44
CA ASN A 230 -10.48 -11.63 20.85
C ASN A 230 -9.21 -12.49 20.89
N LEU A 231 -8.43 -12.35 21.97
CA LEU A 231 -7.16 -13.01 22.17
C LEU A 231 -7.31 -14.53 22.30
N ASP A 232 -8.35 -15.02 22.97
CA ASP A 232 -8.59 -16.46 23.13
C ASP A 232 -8.89 -17.12 21.78
N GLU A 233 -9.78 -16.53 20.97
CA GLU A 233 -10.07 -17.01 19.61
C GLU A 233 -8.82 -16.92 18.72
N ALA A 234 -8.01 -15.87 18.90
CA ALA A 234 -6.77 -15.72 18.14
C ALA A 234 -5.77 -16.81 18.50
N MET A 235 -5.73 -17.21 19.76
CA MET A 235 -4.88 -18.28 20.24
C MET A 235 -5.37 -19.66 19.77
N ASP A 236 -6.69 -19.88 19.72
CA ASP A 236 -7.25 -21.10 19.13
C ASP A 236 -6.92 -21.20 17.65
N LEU A 237 -7.07 -20.11 16.91
CA LEU A 237 -6.70 -20.06 15.50
C LEU A 237 -5.20 -20.29 15.32
N PHE A 238 -4.36 -19.73 16.21
CA PHE A 238 -2.93 -19.99 16.22
C PHE A 238 -2.63 -21.48 16.43
N ILE A 239 -3.24 -22.14 17.40
CA ILE A 239 -3.06 -23.57 17.66
C ILE A 239 -3.54 -24.40 16.46
N LYS A 240 -4.74 -24.11 15.94
CA LYS A 240 -5.35 -24.84 14.82
C LYS A 240 -4.50 -24.79 13.55
N LEU A 241 -3.88 -23.65 13.27
CA LEU A 241 -3.07 -23.48 12.05
C LEU A 241 -1.67 -24.07 12.15
N ASN A 242 -1.26 -24.53 13.32
CA ASN A 242 0.07 -25.07 13.59
C ASN A 242 -0.08 -26.43 14.30
N PRO A 243 -0.44 -27.52 13.60
CA PRO A 243 -0.76 -28.80 14.22
C PRO A 243 0.41 -29.44 14.99
N ASN A 244 1.66 -29.19 14.56
CA ASN A 244 2.86 -29.74 15.21
C ASN A 244 3.38 -28.88 16.37
N ILE A 245 2.55 -27.95 16.87
CA ILE A 245 2.94 -26.99 17.90
C ILE A 245 3.36 -27.65 19.23
N ASP A 246 2.88 -28.87 19.49
CA ASP A 246 3.25 -29.67 20.67
C ASP A 246 4.70 -30.15 20.63
N GLU A 247 5.24 -30.45 19.45
CA GLU A 247 6.64 -30.85 19.29
C GLU A 247 7.60 -29.66 19.47
N ASP A 248 7.08 -28.44 19.25
CA ASP A 248 7.84 -27.20 19.20
C ASP A 248 7.61 -26.27 20.41
N ILE A 249 7.10 -26.78 21.54
CA ILE A 249 6.83 -25.96 22.75
C ILE A 249 8.07 -25.17 23.20
N SER A 250 9.26 -25.76 23.09
CA SER A 250 10.53 -25.10 23.42
C SER A 250 10.78 -23.88 22.52
N LYS A 251 10.46 -23.97 21.22
CA LYS A 251 10.54 -22.85 20.27
C LYS A 251 9.49 -21.78 20.53
N ILE A 252 8.31 -22.12 21.04
CA ILE A 252 7.32 -21.10 21.41
C ILE A 252 7.82 -20.30 22.61
N ARG A 253 8.36 -21.00 23.61
CA ARG A 253 8.93 -20.37 24.81
C ARG A 253 10.18 -19.54 24.51
N SER A 254 11.08 -20.02 23.66
CA SER A 254 12.32 -19.31 23.30
C SER A 254 12.14 -18.31 22.15
N GLY A 255 11.15 -18.53 21.28
CA GLY A 255 10.91 -17.80 20.03
C GLY A 255 10.21 -16.45 20.19
N GLY A 256 10.24 -15.89 21.40
CA GLY A 256 9.80 -14.52 21.68
C GLY A 256 8.31 -14.34 21.90
N MET A 257 7.54 -15.41 22.18
CA MET A 257 6.17 -15.24 22.67
C MET A 257 6.22 -14.58 24.06
N ASN A 258 5.43 -13.52 24.26
CA ASN A 258 5.31 -12.88 25.56
C ASN A 258 4.87 -13.90 26.63
N ARG A 259 5.39 -13.78 27.85
CA ARG A 259 5.08 -14.69 28.97
C ARG A 259 3.58 -14.83 29.23
N GLU A 260 2.81 -13.75 29.14
CA GLU A 260 1.36 -13.75 29.34
C GLU A 260 0.65 -14.50 28.21
N LEU A 261 0.99 -14.19 26.95
CA LEU A 261 0.50 -14.92 25.78
C LEU A 261 0.84 -16.42 25.86
N TYR A 262 2.00 -16.76 26.42
CA TYR A 262 2.40 -18.15 26.61
C TYR A 262 1.54 -18.87 27.66
N GLN A 263 1.12 -18.21 28.74
CA GLN A 263 0.20 -18.82 29.70
C GLN A 263 -1.18 -19.06 29.07
N ILE A 264 -1.67 -18.11 28.28
CA ILE A 264 -2.94 -18.24 27.55
C ILE A 264 -2.84 -19.38 26.53
N PHE A 265 -1.72 -19.47 25.80
CA PHE A 265 -1.43 -20.58 24.90
C PHE A 265 -1.54 -21.93 25.61
N LEU A 266 -0.89 -22.12 26.75
CA LEU A 266 -0.96 -23.37 27.51
C LEU A 266 -2.40 -23.70 27.93
N LYS A 267 -3.12 -22.71 28.46
CA LYS A 267 -4.51 -22.87 28.89
C LYS A 267 -5.43 -23.29 27.74
N ARG A 268 -5.38 -22.57 26.60
CA ARG A 268 -6.21 -22.87 25.41
C ARG A 268 -5.84 -24.21 24.78
N ARG A 269 -4.55 -24.53 24.70
CA ARG A 269 -4.08 -25.83 24.20
C ARG A 269 -4.62 -26.99 25.02
N ASP A 270 -4.53 -26.91 26.35
CA ASP A 270 -4.99 -27.99 27.23
C ASP A 270 -6.51 -28.14 27.17
N PHE A 271 -7.24 -27.01 27.07
CA PHE A 271 -8.69 -27.00 26.84
C PHE A 271 -9.07 -27.69 25.52
N ASN A 272 -8.39 -27.38 24.41
CA ASN A 272 -8.65 -27.99 23.11
C ASN A 272 -8.36 -29.50 23.10
N LYS A 273 -7.37 -29.97 23.86
CA LYS A 273 -7.09 -31.40 24.04
C LYS A 273 -8.20 -32.12 24.81
N GLN A 274 -8.72 -31.49 25.87
CA GLN A 274 -9.84 -32.05 26.63
C GLN A 274 -11.11 -32.15 25.78
N SER A 275 -11.43 -31.10 25.02
CA SER A 275 -12.58 -31.11 24.09
C SER A 275 -12.48 -32.24 23.05
N ALA A 276 -11.31 -32.40 22.44
CA ALA A 276 -11.08 -33.46 21.44
C ALA A 276 -11.21 -34.88 22.03
N GLN A 277 -10.89 -35.07 23.31
CA GLN A 277 -11.03 -36.35 24.00
C GLN A 277 -12.50 -36.68 24.30
N VAL A 278 -13.30 -35.67 24.66
CA VAL A 278 -14.76 -35.85 24.86
C VAL A 278 -15.43 -36.25 23.55
N ASP A 279 -15.11 -35.57 22.45
CA ASP A 279 -15.66 -35.88 21.12
C ASP A 279 -15.29 -37.29 20.65
N ALA A 280 -14.08 -37.77 21.00
CA ALA A 280 -13.65 -39.13 20.67
C ALA A 280 -14.43 -40.19 21.48
N ASN A 281 -14.70 -39.94 22.76
CA ASN A 281 -15.42 -40.86 23.63
C ASN A 281 -16.93 -40.94 23.29
N GLU A 282 -17.55 -39.83 22.88
CA GLU A 282 -18.95 -39.83 22.43
C GLU A 282 -19.13 -40.63 21.13
N LYS A 283 -18.17 -40.54 20.20
CA LYS A 283 -18.18 -41.35 18.96
C LYS A 283 -18.03 -42.85 19.24
N ILE A 284 -17.25 -43.23 20.25
CA ILE A 284 -17.09 -44.64 20.64
C ILE A 284 -18.38 -45.16 21.33
N SER A 285 -19.07 -44.31 22.10
CA SER A 285 -20.28 -44.72 22.84
C SER A 285 -21.54 -44.82 21.97
N THR A 286 -21.58 -44.12 20.83
CA THR A 286 -22.69 -44.17 19.87
C THR A 286 -22.55 -45.27 18.83
N SER A 287 -21.37 -45.87 18.68
CA SER A 287 -21.18 -47.12 17.93
C SER A 287 -21.49 -48.34 18.78
N ASN A 288 -22.74 -48.49 19.23
CA ASN A 288 -23.21 -49.81 19.62
C ASN A 288 -23.26 -50.68 18.36
N PRO A 289 -22.78 -51.94 18.40
CA PRO A 289 -22.93 -52.85 17.29
C PRO A 289 -24.43 -52.99 17.02
N LEU A 290 -24.87 -52.57 15.84
CA LEU A 290 -26.18 -52.97 15.31
C LEU A 290 -26.22 -54.49 15.39
N ASP A 291 -27.01 -55.01 16.33
CA ASP A 291 -27.45 -56.39 16.33
C ASP A 291 -27.97 -56.67 14.92
N SER A 292 -27.26 -57.52 14.20
CA SER A 292 -27.63 -58.00 12.89
C SER A 292 -28.91 -58.83 13.04
N GLU A 293 -30.07 -58.17 12.99
CA GLU A 293 -31.30 -58.90 12.76
C GLU A 293 -31.26 -59.55 11.37
N PRO A 294 -31.65 -60.83 11.25
CA PRO A 294 -31.64 -61.51 9.98
C PRO A 294 -32.67 -60.88 9.04
N ILE A 295 -32.20 -60.47 7.87
CA ILE A 295 -32.99 -59.95 6.75
C ILE A 295 -34.12 -60.94 6.45
N LYS A 296 -35.35 -60.59 6.85
CA LYS A 296 -36.56 -61.19 6.31
C LYS A 296 -37.00 -60.37 5.11
N THR A 297 -36.90 -60.98 3.94
CA THR A 297 -37.60 -60.58 2.71
C THR A 297 -39.09 -60.48 2.99
N ILE A 298 -39.65 -59.28 2.83
CA ILE A 298 -41.09 -59.05 2.70
C ILE A 298 -41.31 -58.36 1.36
N ASP A 299 -42.03 -59.06 0.50
CA ASP A 299 -42.61 -58.55 -0.74
C ASP A 299 -43.83 -57.66 -0.45
N ASN A 300 -44.11 -56.81 -1.43
CA ASN A 300 -45.38 -56.21 -1.84
C ASN A 300 -45.88 -54.88 -1.23
N ASP A 301 -46.05 -53.96 -2.18
CA ASP A 301 -47.25 -53.19 -2.53
C ASP A 301 -47.72 -51.99 -1.68
N LEU A 302 -47.84 -50.87 -2.41
CA LEU A 302 -48.91 -49.85 -2.39
C LEU A 302 -49.31 -49.26 -1.03
N ASP A 303 -49.11 -47.95 -0.86
CA ASP A 303 -50.22 -46.98 -0.90
C ASP A 303 -49.71 -45.53 -0.92
N THR A 304 -50.33 -44.70 -1.74
CA THR A 304 -50.14 -43.24 -1.81
C THR A 304 -51.21 -42.59 -0.94
N GLY A 305 -50.83 -42.08 0.24
CA GLY A 305 -51.72 -41.37 1.13
C GLY A 305 -51.11 -40.07 1.63
N ASP A 306 -51.79 -38.97 1.32
CA ASP A 306 -51.48 -37.59 1.71
C ASP A 306 -51.31 -37.39 3.22
N THR A 307 -50.22 -36.72 3.62
CA THR A 307 -50.06 -36.22 4.99
C THR A 307 -50.02 -34.69 4.97
N GLN A 308 -51.13 -34.08 5.41
CA GLN A 308 -51.22 -32.66 5.74
C GLN A 308 -50.36 -32.34 6.98
N ILE A 309 -49.49 -31.35 6.84
CA ILE A 309 -48.73 -30.78 7.96
C ILE A 309 -49.59 -29.70 8.60
N ASN A 310 -49.99 -29.94 9.85
CA ASN A 310 -50.67 -28.99 10.71
C ASN A 310 -49.61 -28.16 11.44
N LEU A 311 -49.62 -26.84 11.26
CA LEU A 311 -48.62 -25.90 11.78
C LEU A 311 -49.29 -24.91 12.74
N GLU A 312 -49.50 -25.31 14.00
CA GLU A 312 -49.83 -24.39 15.09
C GLU A 312 -49.15 -24.87 16.37
N GLU A 313 -47.97 -24.31 16.68
CA GLU A 313 -47.51 -24.20 18.07
C GLU A 313 -46.89 -22.81 18.27
N MET A 314 -47.71 -21.93 18.84
CA MET A 314 -47.29 -20.69 19.48
C MET A 314 -46.56 -21.02 20.78
N THR A 315 -45.31 -20.61 20.90
CA THR A 315 -44.62 -20.53 22.20
C THR A 315 -44.33 -19.06 22.52
N SER A 316 -45.15 -18.51 23.40
CA SER A 316 -44.92 -17.26 24.10
C SER A 316 -43.90 -17.49 25.22
N VAL A 317 -42.77 -16.77 25.20
CA VAL A 317 -41.82 -16.73 26.31
C VAL A 317 -41.84 -15.33 26.91
N SER A 318 -42.30 -15.24 28.15
CA SER A 318 -42.29 -14.06 29.01
C SER A 318 -40.92 -13.92 29.68
N VAL A 319 -40.25 -12.77 29.47
CA VAL A 319 -39.04 -12.38 30.22
C VAL A 319 -39.47 -11.59 31.45
N VAL A 320 -39.13 -12.13 32.63
CA VAL A 320 -39.21 -11.44 33.92
C VAL A 320 -37.94 -10.61 34.09
N LEU A 321 -38.10 -9.30 34.27
CA LEU A 321 -37.02 -8.39 34.68
C LEU A 321 -37.16 -8.12 36.17
N ASP A 322 -36.21 -8.61 36.96
CA ASP A 322 -36.05 -8.21 38.36
C ASP A 322 -35.23 -6.92 38.43
N SER A 323 -35.87 -5.91 39.01
CA SER A 323 -35.29 -4.63 39.39
C SER A 323 -34.94 -4.61 40.87
N GLU A 324 -33.92 -3.81 41.21
CA GLU A 324 -33.53 -3.30 42.53
C GLU A 324 -32.41 -4.05 43.28
N SER A 325 -31.28 -3.35 43.45
CA SER A 325 -30.73 -2.97 44.77
C SER A 325 -29.38 -2.25 44.63
N ILE A 326 -29.37 -0.91 44.60
CA ILE A 326 -28.18 -0.12 44.97
C ILE A 326 -28.59 0.78 46.12
N LYS A 327 -28.09 0.44 47.31
CA LYS A 327 -28.17 1.28 48.51
C LYS A 327 -27.03 2.28 48.46
N THR A 328 -27.39 3.56 48.56
CA THR A 328 -26.54 4.67 48.93
C THR A 328 -25.96 4.46 50.33
N ILE A 329 -24.66 4.69 50.50
CA ILE A 329 -24.00 4.83 51.80
C ILE A 329 -23.54 6.28 51.89
N ASP A 330 -24.23 7.03 52.75
CA ASP A 330 -23.76 8.29 53.32
C ASP A 330 -22.62 7.98 54.30
N ASN A 331 -21.54 8.75 54.22
CA ASN A 331 -20.51 8.79 55.27
C ASN A 331 -20.16 10.26 55.56
N ASP A 332 -20.81 10.77 56.61
CA ASP A 332 -20.33 11.88 57.44
C ASP A 332 -19.28 11.34 58.42
N LEU A 333 -18.05 11.86 58.40
CA LEU A 333 -17.09 11.83 59.51
C LEU A 333 -16.14 13.03 59.31
N ASP A 334 -16.34 14.12 60.04
CA ASP A 334 -15.80 14.42 61.38
C ASP A 334 -14.29 14.74 61.36
N THR A 335 -14.00 16.02 61.57
CA THR A 335 -12.69 16.66 61.54
C THR A 335 -12.00 16.49 62.88
N GLY A 336 -11.03 15.58 62.94
CA GLY A 336 -10.12 15.42 64.08
C GLY A 336 -8.71 15.93 63.77
N ASP A 337 -8.29 16.95 64.52
CA ASP A 337 -6.95 17.55 64.50
C ASP A 337 -5.84 16.51 64.70
N THR A 338 -4.86 16.49 63.79
CA THR A 338 -3.56 15.82 64.03
C THR A 338 -2.43 16.75 63.56
N GLN A 339 -1.62 17.19 64.54
CA GLN A 339 -0.38 17.92 64.31
C GLN A 339 0.67 16.99 63.69
N ILE A 340 1.20 17.36 62.52
CA ILE A 340 2.37 16.73 61.91
C ILE A 340 3.51 17.75 61.84
N ASN A 341 4.67 17.32 62.34
CA ASN A 341 5.94 18.04 62.38
C ASN A 341 6.60 18.06 60.98
N PRO A 342 7.33 19.12 60.57
CA PRO A 342 7.65 19.38 59.18
C PRO A 342 9.08 19.02 58.81
N GLU A 343 9.34 17.89 58.16
CA GLU A 343 10.54 17.69 57.34
C GLU A 343 10.18 16.84 56.11
N GLU A 344 10.76 17.20 54.96
CA GLU A 344 10.64 16.58 53.62
C GLU A 344 9.47 17.03 52.72
N ILE A 345 9.63 18.24 52.17
CA ILE A 345 8.99 18.67 50.93
C ILE A 345 9.85 18.19 49.74
N THR A 346 9.33 17.28 48.92
CA THR A 346 9.69 17.19 47.50
C THR A 346 8.44 16.85 46.67
N SER A 347 8.25 17.61 45.58
CA SER A 347 7.21 17.50 44.53
C SER A 347 5.98 18.40 44.71
N VAL A 348 6.10 19.66 44.27
CA VAL A 348 4.98 20.56 44.00
C VAL A 348 4.50 20.30 42.56
N SER A 349 3.27 19.82 42.39
CA SER A 349 2.56 19.82 41.11
C SER A 349 1.87 21.17 40.95
N VAL A 350 2.41 22.01 40.05
CA VAL A 350 1.75 23.26 39.66
C VAL A 350 0.69 22.93 38.60
N VAL A 351 -0.57 23.14 38.96
CA VAL A 351 -1.69 23.24 38.02
C VAL A 351 -1.62 24.65 37.43
N LEU A 352 -1.30 24.77 36.13
CA LEU A 352 -1.41 26.03 35.41
C LEU A 352 -2.66 26.02 34.52
N ASP A 353 -3.49 27.01 34.80
CA ASP A 353 -4.72 27.34 34.08
C ASP A 353 -4.42 27.74 32.63
N SER A 354 -5.30 27.32 31.72
CA SER A 354 -5.17 27.50 30.28
C SER A 354 -5.64 28.88 29.85
N GLU A 355 -4.79 29.90 29.95
CA GLU A 355 -5.03 31.17 29.24
C GLU A 355 -3.71 31.90 28.93
N SER A 356 -3.52 32.22 27.63
CA SER A 356 -2.52 33.14 27.09
C SER A 356 -1.07 32.64 26.92
N ILE A 357 -0.79 31.97 25.80
CA ILE A 357 0.56 31.97 25.20
C ILE A 357 0.48 32.54 23.77
N LYS A 358 0.83 33.82 23.65
CA LYS A 358 1.28 34.42 22.39
C LYS A 358 2.72 33.98 22.15
N ILE A 359 2.94 33.11 21.17
CA ILE A 359 4.30 32.83 20.68
C ILE A 359 4.66 33.90 19.66
N ILE A 360 5.67 34.69 20.02
CA ILE A 360 6.40 35.60 19.14
C ILE A 360 7.33 34.73 18.28
N ASP A 361 7.04 34.66 16.98
CA ASP A 361 7.93 34.05 15.99
C ASP A 361 9.02 35.06 15.61
N MET A 362 10.24 34.80 16.07
CA MET A 362 11.43 35.48 15.58
C MET A 362 12.55 34.47 15.34
N SER A 363 12.89 34.33 14.05
CA SER A 363 14.21 34.00 13.50
C SER A 363 14.68 32.54 13.56
N ARG A 364 14.85 31.94 12.37
CA ARG A 364 16.14 31.47 11.86
C ARG A 364 16.06 31.10 10.39
N GLY A 365 16.88 31.80 9.60
CA GLY A 365 16.97 31.66 8.15
C GLY A 365 17.53 30.31 7.71
N GLN A 366 16.97 29.82 6.61
CA GLN A 366 17.53 28.70 5.86
C GLN A 366 18.77 29.15 5.10
N GLN A 367 19.95 28.70 5.54
CA GLN A 367 21.12 28.61 4.65
C GLN A 367 21.19 27.20 4.07
N SER A 368 21.33 27.17 2.74
CA SER A 368 21.27 26.00 1.88
C SER A 368 22.43 25.03 2.12
N ARG A 369 22.10 23.75 2.35
CA ARG A 369 23.01 22.61 2.57
C ARG A 369 23.79 22.15 1.33
N SER A 370 23.78 22.89 0.21
CA SER A 370 24.37 22.43 -1.07
C SER A 370 25.85 22.78 -1.30
N ALA A 371 26.48 23.55 -0.41
CA ALA A 371 27.86 24.03 -0.63
C ALA A 371 28.98 23.14 -0.04
N TYR A 372 28.67 22.12 0.77
CA TYR A 372 29.69 21.40 1.56
C TYR A 372 30.15 20.05 0.98
N ILE A 373 29.64 19.64 -0.19
CA ILE A 373 29.97 18.31 -0.79
C ILE A 373 31.03 18.40 -1.90
N ASN A 374 31.32 19.59 -2.43
CA ASN A 374 32.27 19.74 -3.55
C ASN A 374 33.74 19.98 -3.14
N GLU A 375 34.06 20.09 -1.84
CA GLU A 375 35.43 20.37 -1.37
C GLU A 375 36.17 19.15 -0.78
N LEU A 376 35.56 17.96 -0.84
CA LEU A 376 36.13 16.72 -0.27
C LEU A 376 36.57 15.68 -1.31
N ILE A 377 36.50 15.99 -2.61
CA ILE A 377 36.86 15.07 -3.69
C ILE A 377 38.19 15.43 -4.39
N HIS A 378 38.85 16.54 -4.04
CA HIS A 378 40.05 17.00 -4.75
C HIS A 378 41.43 16.73 -4.10
N THR A 379 41.51 15.94 -3.02
CA THR A 379 42.76 15.85 -2.23
C THR A 379 43.49 14.50 -2.16
N TYR A 380 43.05 13.43 -2.85
CA TYR A 380 43.81 12.17 -2.84
C TYR A 380 43.73 11.42 -4.17
N GLY A 381 44.84 11.43 -4.93
CA GLY A 381 44.96 10.63 -6.14
C GLY A 381 46.18 10.90 -7.01
N TYR A 382 47.39 11.05 -6.44
CA TYR A 382 48.65 10.95 -7.20
C TYR A 382 49.59 10.01 -6.45
N GLY A 383 49.51 8.72 -6.77
CA GLY A 383 50.52 7.72 -6.42
C GLY A 383 51.51 7.60 -7.57
N GLN A 384 52.78 7.86 -7.30
CA GLN A 384 53.87 7.75 -8.26
C GLN A 384 54.26 6.29 -8.52
N ASP A 385 54.41 5.97 -9.80
CA ASP A 385 55.28 4.90 -10.30
C ASP A 385 56.71 5.43 -10.41
N HIS A 386 57.65 4.81 -9.71
CA HIS A 386 59.04 4.73 -10.17
C HIS A 386 59.62 3.35 -9.84
N LYS A 387 59.88 2.57 -10.89
CA LYS A 387 60.83 1.46 -10.92
C LYS A 387 62.06 1.91 -11.71
N LEU A 388 63.22 1.53 -11.16
CA LEU A 388 64.59 1.54 -11.65
C LEU A 388 65.28 2.90 -11.78
#